data_AF-A0A1H1TQN5-F1
#
_entry.id   AF-A0A1H1TQN5-F1
#
_cell.length_a   1.000
_cell.length_b   1.000
_cell.length_c   1.000
_cell.angle_alpha   90.00
_cell.angle_beta   90.00
_cell.angle_gamma   90.00
#
_symmetry.space_group_name_H-M   'P 1'
#
loop_
_entity.id
_entity.type
_entity.pdbx_description
1 polymer ?
#
loop_
_entity_poly.entity_id
_entity_poly.type
_entity_poly.pdbx_seq_one_letter_code
_entity_poly.pdbx_strand_id
1 'polypeptide(L)' 'MASTRRWSDLSTAQRTAIIAVGTAEVVLTALAAADLARRPSAQVRGPKALWWPALAVQPTGPVAYLVWGRRG' A
#
# COMPACT_ATOMS: atom_id res chain seq x y z
N MET A 1 14.31 -16.02 -26.96
CA MET A 1 14.66 -15.88 -25.53
C MET A 1 14.31 -14.47 -25.09
N ALA A 2 13.45 -14.30 -24.08
CA ALA A 2 13.12 -12.96 -23.57
C ALA A 2 14.31 -12.44 -22.75
N SER A 3 14.92 -11.33 -23.18
CA SER A 3 15.99 -10.67 -22.44
C SER A 3 15.43 -10.02 -21.17
N THR A 4 15.78 -10.54 -20.01
CA THR A 4 15.49 -9.89 -18.71
C THR A 4 16.24 -8.56 -18.66
N ARG A 5 15.53 -7.43 -18.75
CA ARG A 5 16.15 -6.11 -18.59
C ARG A 5 16.78 -6.02 -17.21
N ARG A 6 18.03 -5.55 -17.16
CA ARG A 6 18.72 -5.26 -15.92
C ARG A 6 18.35 -3.85 -15.46
N TRP A 7 18.50 -3.61 -14.16
CA TRP A 7 18.27 -2.28 -13.57
C TRP A 7 19.17 -1.18 -14.15
N SER A 8 20.33 -1.55 -14.69
CA SER A 8 21.25 -0.68 -15.43
C SER A 8 20.72 -0.27 -16.81
N ASP A 9 19.80 -1.05 -17.38
CA ASP A 9 19.28 -0.86 -18.73
C ASP A 9 18.06 0.08 -18.74
N LEU A 10 17.61 0.51 -17.55
CA LEU A 10 16.52 1.45 -17.38
C LEU A 10 17.01 2.89 -17.56
N SER A 11 16.20 3.72 -18.21
CA SER A 11 16.45 5.15 -18.23
C SER A 11 16.33 5.72 -16.81
N THR A 12 16.99 6.87 -16.56
CA THR A 12 16.88 7.57 -15.27
C THR A 12 15.43 7.83 -14.88
N ALA A 13 14.58 8.20 -15.85
CA ALA A 13 13.15 8.42 -15.60
C ALA A 13 12.42 7.14 -15.13
N GLN A 14 12.72 5.99 -15.76
CA GLN A 14 12.13 4.71 -15.35
C GLN A 14 12.59 4.30 -13.95
N ARG A 15 13.88 4.46 -13.65
CA ARG A 15 14.43 4.15 -12.33
C ARG A 15 13.79 5.02 -11.25
N THR A 16 13.69 6.33 -11.49
CA THR A 16 13.04 7.28 -10.59
C THR A 16 11.57 6.93 -10.37
N ALA A 17 10.84 6.59 -11.44
CA ALA A 17 9.43 6.19 -11.33
C ALA A 17 9.25 4.96 -10.44
N ILE A 18 10.07 3.92 -10.61
CA ILE A 18 10.00 2.71 -9.77
C ILE A 18 10.27 3.03 -8.30
N ILE A 19 11.32 3.82 -8.03
CA ILE A 19 11.66 4.23 -6.66
C ILE A 19 10.52 5.05 -6.05
N ALA A 20 9.97 6.01 -6.80
CA ALA A 20 8.88 6.86 -6.34
C ALA A 20 7.62 6.05 -6.01
N VAL A 21 7.21 5.15 -6.89
CA VAL A 21 6.05 4.28 -6.67
C VAL A 21 6.26 3.37 -5.47
N GLY A 22 7.42 2.70 -5.37
CA GLY A 22 7.73 1.85 -4.23
C GLY A 22 7.74 2.61 -2.91
N THR A 23 8.30 3.83 -2.90
CA THR A 23 8.32 4.68 -1.70
C THR A 23 6.92 5.12 -1.30
N ALA A 24 6.10 5.55 -2.28
CA ALA A 24 4.72 5.93 -2.05
C ALA A 24 3.91 4.76 -1.48
N GLU A 25 4.12 3.55 -1.99
CA GLU A 25 3.45 2.34 -1.50
C GLU A 25 3.83 2.00 -0.05
N VAL A 26 5.10 2.10 0.32
CA VAL A 26 5.57 1.90 1.70
C VAL A 26 4.94 2.92 2.65
N VAL A 27 4.94 4.20 2.27
CA VAL A 27 4.34 5.27 3.08
C VAL A 27 2.83 5.05 3.24
N LEU A 28 2.13 4.74 2.15
CA LEU A 28 0.70 4.47 2.16
C LEU A 28 0.35 3.29 3.07
N THR A 29 1.12 2.20 2.99
CA THR A 29 0.95 1.01 3.83
C THR A 29 1.19 1.34 5.31
N ALA A 30 2.24 2.10 5.63
CA ALA A 30 2.53 2.53 6.98
C ALA A 30 1.42 3.44 7.56
N LEU A 31 0.90 4.37 6.75
CA LEU A 31 -0.22 5.22 7.15
C LEU A 31 -1.48 4.39 7.41
N ALA A 32 -1.81 3.46 6.52
CA ALA A 32 -2.95 2.57 6.69
C ALA A 32 -2.85 1.71 7.95
N ALA A 33 -1.68 1.12 8.21
CA ALA A 33 -1.43 0.32 9.41
C ALA A 33 -1.49 1.16 10.69
N ALA A 34 -0.87 2.34 10.71
CA ALA A 34 -0.88 3.23 11.86
C ALA A 34 -2.28 3.82 12.15
N ASP A 35 -3.06 4.07 11.10
CA ASP A 35 -4.46 4.50 11.20
C ASP A 35 -5.34 3.37 11.73
N LEU A 36 -5.22 2.16 11.19
CA LEU A 36 -5.93 0.97 11.66
C LEU A 36 -5.59 0.66 13.12
N ALA A 37 -4.31 0.70 13.50
CA ALA A 37 -3.90 0.45 14.88
C ALA A 37 -4.58 1.42 15.86
N ARG A 38 -4.59 2.71 15.55
CA ARG A 38 -5.10 3.78 16.43
C ARG A 38 -6.62 3.94 16.41
N ARG A 39 -7.31 3.63 15.31
CA ARG A 39 -8.77 3.81 15.23
C ARG A 39 -9.53 2.84 16.15
N PRO A 40 -10.52 3.32 16.93
CA PRO A 40 -11.48 2.44 17.59
C PRO A 40 -12.22 1.56 16.58
N SER A 41 -12.50 0.31 16.95
CA SER A 41 -13.17 -0.66 16.04
C SER A 41 -14.53 -0.18 15.53
N ALA A 42 -15.24 0.67 16.29
CA ALA A 42 -16.52 1.26 15.88
C ALA A 42 -16.39 2.21 14.66
N GLN A 43 -15.22 2.79 14.43
CA GLN A 43 -14.90 3.68 13.31
C GLN A 43 -14.28 2.93 12.12
N VAL A 44 -14.28 1.60 12.16
CA VAL A 44 -13.83 0.75 11.05
C VAL A 44 -15.05 0.01 10.50
N ARG A 45 -15.16 -0.04 9.17
CA ARG A 45 -16.24 -0.75 8.49
C ARG A 45 -15.96 -2.25 8.56
N GLY A 46 -16.81 -2.97 9.29
CA GLY A 46 -16.66 -4.41 9.52
C GLY A 46 -15.64 -4.75 10.61
N PRO A 47 -15.27 -6.03 10.75
CA PRO A 47 -14.34 -6.48 11.77
C PRO A 47 -12.94 -5.87 11.57
N LYS A 48 -12.48 -5.07 12.53
CA LYS A 48 -11.15 -4.44 12.51
C LYS A 48 -10.02 -5.44 12.23
N ALA A 49 -10.12 -6.65 12.76
CA ALA A 49 -9.13 -7.70 12.58
C ALA A 49 -8.98 -8.16 11.11
N LEU A 50 -10.04 -8.12 10.31
CA LEU A 50 -9.99 -8.52 8.89
C LEU A 50 -9.24 -7.50 8.02
N TRP A 51 -9.09 -6.26 8.49
CA TRP A 51 -8.34 -5.26 7.75
C TRP A 51 -6.82 -5.48 7.82
N TRP A 52 -6.30 -6.13 8.86
CA TRP A 52 -4.88 -6.46 8.96
C TRP A 52 -4.36 -7.33 7.80
N PRO A 53 -4.95 -8.51 7.50
CA PRO A 53 -4.55 -9.28 6.33
C PRO A 53 -4.89 -8.57 5.01
N ALA A 54 -5.94 -7.72 4.98
CA ALA A 54 -6.24 -6.93 3.80
C ALA A 54 -5.10 -5.95 3.46
N LEU A 55 -4.43 -5.34 4.46
CA LEU A 55 -3.27 -4.47 4.24
C LEU A 55 -2.07 -5.20 3.62
N ALA A 56 -2.01 -6.53 3.65
CA ALA A 56 -0.93 -7.30 3.03
C ALA A 56 -1.16 -7.54 1.52
N VAL A 57 -2.35 -7.21 1.00
CA VAL A 57 -2.68 -7.36 -0.42
C VAL A 57 -2.15 -6.15 -1.19
N GLN A 58 -0.89 -6.17 -1.59
CA GLN A 58 -0.25 -5.03 -2.25
C GLN A 58 -0.62 -4.93 -3.74
N PRO A 59 -0.86 -3.72 -4.28
CA PRO A 59 -0.94 -2.42 -3.58
C PRO A 59 -2.38 -2.06 -3.12
N THR A 60 -3.37 -2.89 -3.44
CA THR A 60 -4.79 -2.54 -3.36
C THR A 60 -5.34 -2.49 -1.93
N GLY A 61 -4.76 -3.26 -1.02
CA GLY A 61 -5.18 -3.42 0.37
C GLY A 61 -5.15 -2.13 1.19
N PRO A 62 -3.98 -1.47 1.31
CA PRO A 62 -3.87 -0.19 2.00
C PRO A 62 -4.77 0.90 1.41
N VAL A 63 -4.89 0.95 0.08
CA VAL A 63 -5.79 1.89 -0.61
C VAL A 63 -7.25 1.58 -0.24
N ALA A 64 -7.67 0.33 -0.31
CA ALA A 64 -9.03 -0.08 0.01
C ALA A 64 -9.39 0.23 1.47
N TYR A 65 -8.47 0.03 2.41
CA TYR A 65 -8.68 0.41 3.80
C TYR A 65 -8.86 1.93 3.96
N LEU A 66 -7.95 2.73 3.39
CA LEU A 66 -8.01 4.18 3.52
C LEU A 66 -9.25 4.78 2.82
N VAL A 67 -9.72 4.20 1.72
CA VAL A 67 -10.89 4.72 0.99
C VAL A 67 -12.21 4.18 1.55
N TRP A 68 -12.30 2.88 1.84
CA TRP A 68 -13.55 2.22 2.21
C TRP A 68 -13.58 1.62 3.62
N GLY A 69 -12.43 1.30 4.21
CA GLY A 69 -12.35 0.67 5.53
C GLY A 69 -12.61 1.63 6.69
N ARG A 70 -12.39 2.93 6.49
CA ARG A 70 -12.66 3.97 7.48
C ARG A 70 -14.15 4.35 7.47
N ARG A 71 -14.77 4.45 8.66
CA ARG A 71 -15.97 5.24 8.89
C ARG A 71 -15.51 6.65 9.28
N GLY A 72 -15.91 7.64 8.49
CA GLY A 72 -15.94 9.03 8.93
C GLY A 72 -17.07 9.23 9.92
#